data_AF-A0A7C3XWQ6-F1
#
_entry.id   AF-A0A7C3XWQ6-F1
#
_cell.length_a   1.000
_cell.length_b   1.000
_cell.length_c   1.000
_cell.angle_alpha   90.00
_cell.angle_beta   90.00
_cell.angle_gamma   90.00
#
_symmetry.space_group_name_H-M   'P 1'
#
loop_
_entity.id
_entity.type
_entity.pdbx_description
1 polymer ?
#
loop_
_entity_poly.entity_id
_entity_poly.type
_entity_poly.pdbx_seq_one_letter_code
_entity_poly.pdbx_strand_id
1 'polypeptide(L)'
;MRLRNILIASMALSVLMAFSLMGAERGGRGERRPGGAGGAGGAGAGGGAPGAAAAARGERGGFFGGGMFGDMGGGVFGRDALREFIIVLADVNLAPDFSLSKEQKDQIQAIRDAYRKQQEKWRSDHEADIQKLRERFRDAMRQGGGGRDAFAELNKAREELMATAPKADDAIKQIKAVLTEDQLKRVETRQAELRAEAERMREQMRERFNRGGGQGGGGAGGGARGNQ
;
A
#
# COMPACT_ATOMS: atom_id res chain seq x y z
N MET A 1 -13.63 23.63 30.98
CA MET A 1 -13.19 22.88 29.77
C MET A 1 -12.67 21.48 30.12
N ARG A 2 -13.54 20.54 30.57
CA ARG A 2 -13.14 19.12 30.81
C ARG A 2 -14.33 18.15 30.65
N LEU A 3 -15.08 18.24 29.55
CA LEU A 3 -16.27 17.39 29.32
C LEU A 3 -16.37 16.78 27.91
N ARG A 4 -15.33 16.89 27.07
CA ARG A 4 -15.37 16.36 25.68
C ARG A 4 -14.66 15.02 25.45
N ASN A 5 -14.00 14.44 26.47
CA ASN A 5 -13.20 13.20 26.31
C ASN A 5 -13.91 11.92 26.72
N ILE A 6 -15.15 11.97 27.25
CA ILE A 6 -15.85 10.77 27.74
C ILE A 6 -16.72 10.11 26.64
N LEU A 7 -17.03 10.81 25.54
CA LEU A 7 -17.93 10.26 24.51
C LEU A 7 -17.26 9.30 23.50
N ILE A 8 -15.93 9.33 23.34
CA ILE A 8 -15.23 8.49 22.36
C ILE A 8 -14.98 7.07 22.91
N ALA A 9 -14.92 6.90 24.23
CA ALA A 9 -14.73 5.59 24.85
C ALA A 9 -16.00 4.69 24.79
N SER A 10 -17.19 5.26 24.59
CA SER A 10 -18.44 4.48 24.60
C SER A 10 -18.77 3.80 23.27
N MET A 11 -18.18 4.21 22.14
CA MET A 11 -18.45 3.56 20.85
C MET A 11 -17.55 2.34 20.58
N ALA A 12 -16.37 2.27 21.19
CA ALA A 12 -15.48 1.11 21.05
C ALA A 12 -16.04 -0.14 21.76
N LEU A 13 -16.87 0.03 22.79
CA LEU A 13 -17.45 -1.09 23.55
C LEU A 13 -18.74 -1.64 22.89
N SER A 14 -19.44 -0.86 22.08
CA SER A 14 -20.67 -1.31 21.39
C SER A 14 -20.39 -2.15 20.14
N VAL A 15 -19.21 -2.00 19.50
CA VAL A 15 -18.86 -2.80 18.31
C VAL A 15 -18.40 -4.22 18.70
N LEU A 16 -17.87 -4.42 19.92
CA LEU A 16 -17.52 -5.77 20.40
C LEU A 16 -18.74 -6.61 20.83
N MET A 17 -19.85 -5.97 21.25
CA MET A 17 -21.10 -6.66 21.60
C MET A 17 -21.96 -7.02 20.38
N ALA A 18 -21.83 -6.30 19.26
CA ALA A 18 -22.59 -6.59 18.04
C ALA A 18 -22.08 -7.84 17.27
N PHE A 19 -20.90 -8.36 17.60
CA PHE A 19 -20.33 -9.54 16.93
C PHE A 19 -20.59 -10.88 17.65
N SER A 20 -21.18 -10.85 18.85
CA SER A 20 -21.54 -12.07 19.61
C SER A 20 -22.96 -12.60 19.32
N LEU A 21 -23.71 -12.01 18.38
CA LEU A 21 -25.10 -12.41 18.10
C LEU A 21 -25.43 -12.69 16.63
N MET A 22 -24.43 -12.97 15.78
CA MET A 22 -24.65 -13.30 14.36
C MET A 22 -23.99 -14.61 13.94
N GLY A 23 -23.96 -15.57 14.87
CA GLY A 23 -23.47 -16.94 14.69
C GLY A 23 -24.57 -17.98 14.90
N ALA A 24 -25.72 -17.81 14.25
CA ALA A 24 -26.70 -18.89 14.13
C ALA A 24 -27.42 -18.74 12.78
N GLU A 25 -27.50 -19.87 12.06
CA GLU A 25 -28.30 -20.09 10.84
C GLU A 25 -27.70 -19.66 9.49
N ARG A 26 -26.93 -20.58 8.88
CA ARG A 26 -27.15 -20.90 7.46
C ARG A 26 -26.83 -22.37 7.17
N GLY A 27 -27.74 -23.23 7.60
CA GLY A 27 -27.94 -24.56 7.02
C GLY A 27 -28.88 -24.47 5.83
N GLY A 28 -28.49 -25.08 4.71
CA GLY A 28 -29.26 -25.19 3.45
C GLY A 28 -28.25 -25.27 2.31
N ARG A 29 -27.77 -26.44 1.85
CA ARG A 29 -28.45 -27.63 1.29
C ARG A 29 -29.28 -27.28 0.04
N GLY A 30 -28.81 -27.76 -1.10
CA GLY A 30 -29.34 -27.55 -2.46
C GLY A 30 -28.34 -26.73 -3.28
N GLU A 31 -27.80 -27.12 -4.43
CA GLU A 31 -28.21 -28.15 -5.39
C GLU A 31 -26.99 -28.43 -6.29
N ARG A 32 -26.65 -29.71 -6.49
CA ARG A 32 -25.63 -30.11 -7.46
C ARG A 32 -26.27 -30.05 -8.85
N ARG A 33 -25.72 -29.22 -9.74
CA ARG A 33 -25.97 -29.34 -11.20
C ARG A 33 -24.86 -30.17 -11.84
N PRO A 34 -25.17 -31.31 -12.48
CA PRO A 34 -24.25 -31.99 -13.38
C PRO A 34 -24.48 -31.54 -14.83
N GLY A 35 -23.45 -31.62 -15.66
CA GLY A 35 -23.60 -31.67 -17.13
C GLY A 35 -23.00 -30.49 -17.88
N GLY A 36 -21.92 -30.77 -18.60
CA GLY A 36 -21.29 -29.82 -19.53
C GLY A 36 -20.02 -30.40 -20.14
N ALA A 37 -20.16 -31.51 -20.86
CA ALA A 37 -19.11 -32.10 -21.69
C ALA A 37 -18.99 -31.34 -23.03
N GLY A 38 -17.78 -31.26 -23.59
CA GLY A 38 -17.59 -31.19 -25.04
C GLY A 38 -16.67 -30.08 -25.58
N GLY A 39 -15.71 -30.46 -26.43
CA GLY A 39 -14.95 -29.60 -27.35
C GLY A 39 -13.46 -29.49 -26.96
N ALA A 40 -12.53 -30.38 -27.34
CA ALA A 40 -12.12 -30.88 -28.66
C ALA A 40 -11.53 -29.80 -29.60
N GLY A 41 -10.20 -29.88 -29.80
CA GLY A 41 -9.55 -29.71 -31.10
C GLY A 41 -9.13 -28.30 -31.52
N GLY A 42 -7.85 -28.15 -31.89
CA GLY A 42 -7.41 -26.97 -32.65
C GLY A 42 -5.90 -26.72 -32.65
N ALA A 43 -5.11 -27.70 -33.09
CA ALA A 43 -3.75 -27.45 -33.56
C ALA A 43 -3.84 -26.76 -34.93
N GLY A 44 -3.18 -25.61 -35.08
CA GLY A 44 -3.11 -24.85 -36.33
C GLY A 44 -1.72 -24.29 -36.53
N ALA A 45 -0.89 -25.04 -37.26
CA ALA A 45 0.34 -24.58 -37.88
C ALA A 45 0.03 -24.07 -39.30
N GLY A 46 0.80 -23.06 -39.75
CA GLY A 46 0.72 -22.44 -41.09
C GLY A 46 0.61 -20.93 -40.92
N GLY A 47 1.40 -20.07 -41.55
CA GLY A 47 2.22 -20.17 -42.74
C GLY A 47 2.30 -18.72 -43.25
N GLY A 48 3.49 -18.23 -43.56
CA GLY A 48 3.71 -16.81 -43.87
C GLY A 48 3.10 -16.35 -45.20
N ALA A 49 2.87 -15.04 -45.29
CA ALA A 49 2.93 -14.28 -46.54
C ALA A 49 3.36 -12.82 -46.24
N PRO A 50 4.23 -12.22 -47.07
CA PRO A 50 4.73 -10.86 -46.89
C PRO A 50 3.90 -9.85 -47.70
N GLY A 51 3.78 -8.62 -47.20
CA GLY A 51 3.55 -7.45 -48.07
C GLY A 51 2.61 -6.37 -47.56
N ALA A 52 3.02 -5.14 -47.85
CA ALA A 52 2.26 -3.88 -47.86
C ALA A 52 2.00 -3.16 -46.53
N ALA A 53 3.06 -2.49 -46.06
CA ALA A 53 3.12 -1.04 -45.85
C ALA A 53 1.80 -0.32 -45.49
N ALA A 54 1.61 -0.07 -44.19
CA ALA A 54 0.93 1.11 -43.68
C ALA A 54 1.83 1.75 -42.62
N ALA A 55 2.07 3.05 -42.79
CA ALA A 55 2.97 3.88 -41.99
C ALA A 55 2.70 3.80 -40.48
N ALA A 56 3.45 2.94 -39.78
CA ALA A 56 3.64 3.04 -38.34
C ALA A 56 4.92 3.83 -38.10
N ARG A 57 4.73 5.14 -37.91
CA ARG A 57 5.75 6.09 -37.52
C ARG A 57 6.44 5.65 -36.23
N GLY A 58 7.69 5.21 -36.38
CA GLY A 58 8.77 5.46 -35.43
C GLY A 58 8.63 4.80 -34.06
N GLU A 59 9.29 3.64 -33.95
CA GLU A 59 10.21 3.32 -32.87
C GLU A 59 10.50 4.47 -31.90
N ARG A 60 10.03 4.33 -30.66
CA ARG A 60 10.85 4.70 -29.52
C ARG A 60 10.64 3.68 -28.41
N GLY A 61 11.59 2.74 -28.36
CA GLY A 61 11.85 1.92 -27.19
C GLY A 61 11.85 2.77 -25.93
N GLY A 62 11.09 2.31 -24.95
CA GLY A 62 10.91 3.00 -23.69
C GLY A 62 10.06 2.25 -22.67
N PHE A 63 9.93 0.92 -22.78
CA PHE A 63 9.38 0.08 -21.70
C PHE A 63 10.26 0.10 -20.43
N PHE A 64 11.38 0.83 -20.44
CA PHE A 64 12.30 1.07 -19.33
C PHE A 64 12.70 2.56 -19.19
N GLY A 65 11.82 3.50 -19.60
CA GLY A 65 12.14 4.94 -19.62
C GLY A 65 11.09 5.86 -19.01
N GLY A 66 10.01 5.32 -18.46
CA GLY A 66 8.96 6.08 -17.78
C GLY A 66 9.30 6.32 -16.32
N GLY A 67 10.28 7.19 -16.08
CA GLY A 67 10.56 7.94 -14.85
C GLY A 67 10.37 7.23 -13.51
N MET A 68 11.41 7.28 -12.68
CA MET A 68 11.37 7.15 -11.21
C MET A 68 10.25 7.93 -10.47
N PHE A 69 9.43 8.70 -11.20
CA PHE A 69 8.30 9.50 -10.76
C PHE A 69 6.92 8.95 -11.18
N GLY A 70 6.83 7.93 -12.06
CA GLY A 70 5.56 7.33 -12.49
C GLY A 70 4.93 6.40 -11.44
N ASP A 71 5.77 5.77 -10.61
CA ASP A 71 5.36 4.96 -9.46
C ASP A 71 5.22 5.81 -8.16
N MET A 72 5.62 7.09 -8.21
CA MET A 72 5.34 8.04 -7.12
C MET A 72 3.85 8.44 -7.03
N GLY A 73 3.03 8.09 -8.01
CA GLY A 73 1.58 8.24 -7.92
C GLY A 73 0.91 7.22 -6.97
N GLY A 74 1.57 6.08 -6.71
CA GLY A 74 1.11 5.04 -5.80
C GLY A 74 1.84 4.99 -4.46
N GLY A 75 2.99 5.66 -4.34
CA GLY A 75 3.91 5.52 -3.19
C GLY A 75 3.76 6.50 -2.03
N VAL A 76 2.92 7.54 -2.13
CA VAL A 76 2.81 8.60 -1.09
C VAL A 76 1.65 8.36 -0.11
N PHE A 77 0.69 7.52 -0.49
CA PHE A 77 -0.22 6.92 0.48
C PHE A 77 0.53 5.75 1.11
N GLY A 78 1.27 6.09 2.17
CA GLY A 78 2.30 5.26 2.79
C GLY A 78 1.92 3.79 2.92
N ARG A 79 2.94 2.93 2.84
CA ARG A 79 2.78 1.51 3.12
C ARG A 79 1.94 1.35 4.38
N ASP A 80 0.82 0.64 4.25
CA ASP A 80 -0.10 0.40 5.35
C ASP A 80 0.63 -0.42 6.41
N ALA A 81 0.86 0.17 7.59
CA ALA A 81 1.59 -0.47 8.68
C ALA A 81 0.96 -1.81 9.10
N LEU A 82 -0.37 -1.94 8.97
CA LEU A 82 -1.05 -3.20 9.23
C LEU A 82 -0.62 -4.27 8.22
N ARG A 83 -0.52 -3.91 6.92
CA ARG A 83 -0.06 -4.83 5.89
C ARG A 83 1.37 -5.28 6.15
N GLU A 84 2.26 -4.37 6.54
CA GLU A 84 3.64 -4.72 6.92
C GLU A 84 3.66 -5.68 8.10
N PHE A 85 2.87 -5.43 9.14
CA PHE A 85 2.72 -6.34 10.28
C PHE A 85 2.24 -7.73 9.86
N ILE A 86 1.22 -7.82 8.99
CA ILE A 86 0.68 -9.10 8.49
C ILE A 86 1.72 -9.86 7.66
N ILE A 87 2.56 -9.18 6.88
CA ILE A 87 3.65 -9.82 6.13
C ILE A 87 4.66 -10.42 7.11
N VAL A 88 5.07 -9.70 8.15
CA VAL A 88 5.97 -10.24 9.17
C VAL A 88 5.35 -11.43 9.89
N LEU A 89 4.07 -11.34 10.24
CA LEU A 89 3.36 -12.44 10.89
C LEU A 89 3.29 -13.68 9.98
N ALA A 90 3.07 -13.49 8.68
CA ALA A 90 3.07 -14.58 7.70
C ALA A 90 4.45 -15.21 7.56
N ASP A 91 5.52 -14.40 7.52
CA ASP A 91 6.91 -14.86 7.46
C ASP A 91 7.27 -15.72 8.68
N VAL A 92 6.96 -15.24 9.89
CA VAL A 92 7.18 -16.01 11.12
C VAL A 92 6.35 -17.29 11.14
N ASN A 93 5.14 -17.28 10.56
CA ASN A 93 4.29 -18.48 10.44
C ASN A 93 4.79 -19.51 9.41
N LEU A 94 5.85 -19.23 8.66
CA LEU A 94 6.55 -20.24 7.86
C LEU A 94 7.59 -21.02 8.67
N ALA A 95 7.95 -20.57 9.87
CA ALA A 95 8.87 -21.28 10.75
C ALA A 95 8.20 -22.56 11.31
N PRO A 96 8.91 -23.70 11.37
CA PRO A 96 8.31 -25.00 11.74
C PRO A 96 7.81 -25.06 13.20
N ASP A 97 8.31 -24.19 14.06
CA ASP A 97 8.00 -24.11 15.48
C ASP A 97 7.08 -22.92 15.82
N PHE A 98 6.54 -22.25 14.80
CA PHE A 98 5.51 -21.23 14.95
C PHE A 98 4.29 -21.61 14.12
N SER A 99 3.14 -21.72 14.77
CA SER A 99 1.87 -21.83 14.06
C SER A 99 0.81 -21.01 14.76
N LEU A 100 -0.02 -20.34 13.96
CA LEU A 100 -1.26 -19.75 14.45
C LEU A 100 -2.34 -20.83 14.54
N SER A 101 -3.05 -20.85 15.66
CA SER A 101 -4.25 -21.68 15.80
C SER A 101 -5.33 -21.26 14.79
N LYS A 102 -6.30 -22.14 14.52
CA LYS A 102 -7.43 -21.79 13.63
C LYS A 102 -8.18 -20.56 14.16
N GLU A 103 -8.46 -20.53 15.46
CA GLU A 103 -9.16 -19.42 16.11
C GLU A 103 -8.39 -18.11 15.98
N GLN A 104 -7.07 -18.12 16.19
CA GLN A 104 -6.23 -16.94 16.01
C GLN A 104 -6.29 -16.42 14.57
N LYS A 105 -6.21 -17.32 13.57
CA LYS A 105 -6.32 -16.95 12.16
C LYS A 105 -7.67 -16.30 11.84
N ASP A 106 -8.76 -16.88 12.35
CA ASP A 106 -10.12 -16.38 12.17
C ASP A 106 -10.27 -14.97 12.81
N GLN A 107 -9.73 -14.76 14.02
CA GLN A 107 -9.74 -13.45 14.69
C GLN A 107 -8.89 -12.40 13.97
N ILE A 108 -7.68 -12.75 13.54
CA ILE A 108 -6.80 -11.85 12.78
C ILE A 108 -7.46 -11.44 11.45
N GLN A 109 -8.10 -12.39 10.77
CA GLN A 109 -8.84 -12.13 9.54
C GLN A 109 -10.00 -11.15 9.79
N ALA A 110 -10.78 -11.37 10.85
CA ALA A 110 -11.88 -10.47 11.23
C ALA A 110 -11.39 -9.04 11.52
N ILE A 111 -10.28 -8.89 12.26
CA ILE A 111 -9.68 -7.57 12.55
C ILE A 111 -9.25 -6.88 11.25
N ARG A 112 -8.60 -7.62 10.34
CA ARG A 112 -8.15 -7.09 9.04
C ARG A 112 -9.32 -6.62 8.18
N ASP A 113 -10.40 -7.39 8.12
CA ASP A 113 -11.59 -7.03 7.35
C ASP A 113 -12.32 -5.83 7.96
N ALA A 114 -12.40 -5.75 9.29
CA ALA A 114 -12.96 -4.60 9.99
C ALA A 114 -12.18 -3.31 9.70
N TYR A 115 -10.85 -3.34 9.83
CA TYR A 115 -10.00 -2.20 9.49
C TYR A 115 -10.13 -1.79 8.02
N ARG A 116 -10.14 -2.77 7.10
CA ARG A 116 -10.34 -2.50 5.67
C ARG A 116 -11.68 -1.79 5.40
N LYS A 117 -12.77 -2.25 6.02
CA LYS A 117 -14.09 -1.61 5.90
C LYS A 117 -14.08 -0.19 6.45
N GLN A 118 -13.44 0.05 7.60
CA GLN A 118 -13.29 1.40 8.15
C GLN A 118 -12.50 2.32 7.21
N GLN A 119 -11.40 1.82 6.63
CA GLN A 119 -10.59 2.52 5.65
C GLN A 119 -11.36 2.84 4.35
N GLU A 120 -12.11 1.87 3.82
CA GLU A 120 -12.96 2.06 2.65
C GLU A 120 -14.06 3.09 2.91
N LYS A 121 -14.73 2.99 4.06
CA LYS A 121 -15.74 3.97 4.48
C LYS A 121 -15.15 5.36 4.63
N TRP A 122 -14.02 5.50 5.32
CA TRP A 122 -13.34 6.78 5.48
C TRP A 122 -12.98 7.42 4.14
N ARG A 123 -12.42 6.64 3.19
CA ARG A 123 -12.12 7.14 1.84
C ARG A 123 -13.37 7.60 1.09
N SER A 124 -14.48 6.88 1.25
CA SER A 124 -15.76 7.25 0.64
C SER A 124 -16.33 8.52 1.27
N ASP A 125 -16.34 8.61 2.60
CA ASP A 125 -16.91 9.74 3.33
C ASP A 125 -16.10 11.04 3.09
N HIS A 126 -14.80 10.92 2.79
CA HIS A 126 -13.88 12.04 2.53
C HIS A 126 -13.46 12.19 1.06
N GLU A 127 -14.14 11.55 0.11
CA GLU A 127 -13.74 11.55 -1.29
C GLU A 127 -13.57 12.97 -1.85
N ALA A 128 -14.54 13.86 -1.57
CA ALA A 128 -14.51 15.24 -2.04
C ALA A 128 -13.30 16.03 -1.49
N ASP A 129 -12.98 15.87 -0.19
CA ASP A 129 -11.83 16.52 0.44
C ASP A 129 -10.50 16.01 -0.15
N ILE A 130 -10.41 14.70 -0.38
CA ILE A 130 -9.25 14.07 -1.01
C ILE A 130 -9.05 14.61 -2.43
N GLN A 131 -10.12 14.72 -3.22
CA GLN A 131 -10.02 15.27 -4.59
C GLN A 131 -9.59 16.73 -4.57
N LYS A 132 -10.17 17.54 -3.67
CA LYS A 132 -9.78 18.95 -3.50
C LYS A 132 -8.31 19.11 -3.11
N LEU A 133 -7.79 18.25 -2.23
CA LEU A 133 -6.36 18.23 -1.89
C LEU A 133 -5.49 17.86 -3.10
N ARG A 134 -5.90 16.87 -3.89
CA ARG A 134 -5.18 16.46 -5.11
C ARG A 134 -5.15 17.55 -6.17
N GLU A 135 -6.25 18.27 -6.36
CA GLU A 135 -6.34 19.41 -7.28
C GLU A 135 -5.41 20.54 -6.84
N ARG A 136 -5.49 20.95 -5.57
CA ARG A 136 -4.57 21.97 -5.01
C ARG A 136 -3.11 21.59 -5.15
N PHE A 137 -2.78 20.31 -4.92
CA PHE A 137 -1.41 19.83 -5.11
C PHE A 137 -0.97 19.94 -6.56
N ARG A 138 -1.82 19.51 -7.49
CA ARG A 138 -1.56 19.59 -8.93
C ARG A 138 -1.38 21.05 -9.38
N ASP A 139 -2.22 21.95 -8.90
CA ASP A 139 -2.15 23.37 -9.23
C ASP A 139 -0.86 24.02 -8.69
N ALA A 140 -0.49 23.72 -7.44
CA ALA A 140 0.78 24.16 -6.87
C ALA A 140 1.97 23.67 -7.70
N MET A 141 1.97 22.40 -8.13
CA MET A 141 3.03 21.86 -8.99
C MET A 141 3.05 22.54 -10.37
N ARG A 142 1.89 22.81 -10.98
CA ARG A 142 1.79 23.45 -12.30
C ARG A 142 2.30 24.89 -12.31
N GLN A 143 2.14 25.62 -11.21
CA GLN A 143 2.58 27.00 -11.06
C GLN A 143 4.09 27.16 -10.78
N GLY A 144 4.88 26.10 -10.99
CA GLY A 144 6.33 26.12 -10.74
C GLY A 144 6.71 25.81 -9.30
N GLY A 145 5.88 25.03 -8.59
CA GLY A 145 6.11 24.66 -7.20
C GLY A 145 5.66 25.75 -6.24
N GLY A 146 4.37 26.11 -6.33
CA GLY A 146 3.67 27.12 -5.53
C GLY A 146 4.33 27.27 -4.18
N GLY A 147 4.84 28.48 -3.90
CA GLY A 147 5.91 28.73 -2.94
C GLY A 147 5.74 28.03 -1.58
N ARG A 148 6.81 27.98 -0.79
CA ARG A 148 6.91 27.23 0.48
C ARG A 148 5.64 27.23 1.35
N ASP A 149 4.95 28.37 1.42
CA ASP A 149 3.72 28.55 2.19
C ASP A 149 2.54 27.73 1.65
N ALA A 150 2.34 27.67 0.33
CA ALA A 150 1.27 26.88 -0.29
C ALA A 150 1.44 25.38 -0.02
N PHE A 151 2.68 24.88 -0.05
CA PHE A 151 2.96 23.50 0.36
C PHE A 151 2.76 23.28 1.87
N ALA A 152 3.09 24.26 2.71
CA ALA A 152 2.86 24.16 4.15
C ALA A 152 1.36 24.05 4.47
N GLU A 153 0.52 24.88 3.84
CA GLU A 153 -0.94 24.81 3.99
C GLU A 153 -1.51 23.49 3.48
N LEU A 154 -1.04 23.02 2.32
CA LEU A 154 -1.47 21.74 1.76
C LEU A 154 -1.10 20.57 2.68
N ASN A 155 0.11 20.58 3.23
CA ASN A 155 0.56 19.57 4.18
C ASN A 155 -0.27 19.57 5.45
N LYS A 156 -0.59 20.76 6.00
CA LYS A 156 -1.47 20.88 7.16
C LYS A 156 -2.86 20.32 6.90
N ALA A 157 -3.48 20.69 5.78
CA ALA A 157 -4.80 20.18 5.41
C ALA A 157 -4.79 18.66 5.17
N ARG A 158 -3.71 18.12 4.59
CA ARG A 158 -3.50 16.67 4.48
C ARG A 158 -3.35 16.01 5.84
N GLU A 159 -2.59 16.59 6.76
CA GLU A 159 -2.39 16.07 8.11
C GLU A 159 -3.70 16.04 8.91
N GLU A 160 -4.46 17.14 8.89
CA GLU A 160 -5.77 17.22 9.53
C GLU A 160 -6.74 16.16 8.99
N LEU A 161 -6.77 15.97 7.67
CA LEU A 161 -7.58 14.92 7.05
C LEU A 161 -7.12 13.53 7.51
N MET A 162 -5.83 13.23 7.41
CA MET A 162 -5.26 11.94 7.82
C MET A 162 -5.34 11.67 9.33
N ALA A 163 -5.49 12.71 10.16
CA ALA A 163 -5.72 12.56 11.59
C ALA A 163 -7.06 11.85 11.88
N THR A 164 -8.05 12.02 11.01
CA THR A 164 -9.38 11.38 11.11
C THR A 164 -9.42 9.95 10.56
N ALA A 165 -8.40 9.55 9.79
CA ALA A 165 -8.33 8.21 9.22
C ALA A 165 -8.15 7.14 10.32
N PRO A 166 -8.76 5.95 10.17
CA PRO A 166 -8.55 4.85 11.10
C PRO A 166 -7.07 4.48 11.15
N LYS A 167 -6.54 4.27 12.36
CA LYS A 167 -5.12 4.03 12.58
C LYS A 167 -4.81 2.54 12.50
N ALA A 168 -3.80 2.18 11.70
CA ALA A 168 -3.31 0.81 11.62
C ALA A 168 -2.82 0.28 12.97
N ASP A 169 -2.25 1.15 13.82
CA ASP A 169 -1.74 0.80 15.14
C ASP A 169 -2.80 0.18 16.05
N ASP A 170 -4.06 0.61 15.95
CA ASP A 170 -5.17 0.05 16.73
C ASP A 170 -5.47 -1.39 16.30
N ALA A 171 -5.49 -1.65 14.98
CA ALA A 171 -5.67 -3.00 14.44
C ALA A 171 -4.48 -3.91 14.78
N ILE A 172 -3.25 -3.39 14.69
CA ILE A 172 -2.03 -4.11 15.09
C ILE A 172 -2.09 -4.47 16.57
N LYS A 173 -2.51 -3.55 17.44
CA LYS A 173 -2.65 -3.82 18.88
C LYS A 173 -3.67 -4.93 19.15
N GLN A 174 -4.80 -4.94 18.42
CA GLN A 174 -5.79 -6.02 18.53
C GLN A 174 -5.22 -7.36 18.07
N ILE A 175 -4.47 -7.39 16.97
CA ILE A 175 -3.82 -8.63 16.50
C ILE A 175 -2.77 -9.12 17.51
N LYS A 176 -1.95 -8.23 18.07
CA LYS A 176 -0.97 -8.60 19.10
C LYS A 176 -1.63 -9.24 20.33
N ALA A 177 -2.83 -8.78 20.70
CA ALA A 177 -3.59 -9.33 21.82
C ALA A 177 -4.15 -10.75 21.56
N VAL A 178 -4.24 -11.17 20.30
CA VAL A 178 -4.67 -12.53 19.90
C VAL A 178 -3.50 -13.53 19.98
N LEU A 179 -2.26 -13.05 19.94
CA LEU A 179 -1.07 -13.89 20.00
C LEU A 179 -0.74 -14.28 21.44
N THR A 180 -0.14 -15.45 21.63
CA THR A 180 0.49 -15.79 22.91
C THR A 180 1.74 -14.94 23.13
N GLU A 181 2.22 -14.85 24.38
CA GLU A 181 3.42 -14.07 24.70
C GLU A 181 4.64 -14.54 23.90
N ASP A 182 4.82 -15.85 23.75
CA ASP A 182 5.95 -16.42 23.00
C ASP A 182 5.82 -16.16 21.49
N GLN A 183 4.61 -16.24 20.92
CA GLN A 183 4.36 -15.88 19.53
C GLN A 183 4.65 -14.38 19.31
N LEU A 184 4.18 -13.52 20.21
CA LEU A 184 4.40 -12.08 20.14
C LEU A 184 5.89 -11.74 20.18
N LYS A 185 6.67 -12.33 21.09
CA LYS A 185 8.12 -12.14 21.17
C LYS A 185 8.81 -12.46 19.84
N ARG A 186 8.46 -13.59 19.21
CA ARG A 186 9.03 -13.99 17.91
C ARG A 186 8.72 -12.99 16.80
N VAL A 187 7.47 -12.51 16.75
CA VAL A 187 7.07 -11.47 15.79
C VAL A 187 7.85 -10.17 16.03
N GLU A 188 8.01 -9.75 17.27
CA GLU A 188 8.75 -8.53 17.63
C GLU A 188 10.25 -8.63 17.32
N THR A 189 10.86 -9.79 17.60
CA THR A 189 12.25 -10.08 17.18
C THR A 189 12.40 -9.94 15.67
N ARG A 190 11.50 -10.56 14.90
CA ARG A 190 11.56 -10.49 13.43
C ARG A 190 11.36 -9.06 12.91
N GLN A 191 10.47 -8.28 13.52
CA GLN A 191 10.31 -6.86 13.18
C GLN A 191 11.58 -6.05 13.45
N ALA A 192 12.25 -6.31 14.58
CA ALA A 192 13.50 -5.63 14.91
C ALA A 192 14.62 -5.97 13.92
N GLU A 193 14.75 -7.24 13.52
CA GLU A 193 15.69 -7.69 12.48
C GLU A 193 15.47 -6.97 11.15
N LEU A 194 14.22 -6.93 10.67
CA LEU A 194 13.89 -6.27 9.40
C LEU A 194 14.15 -4.76 9.44
N ARG A 195 13.93 -4.10 10.58
CA ARG A 195 14.28 -2.68 10.76
C ARG A 195 15.79 -2.48 10.70
N ALA A 196 16.56 -3.31 11.40
CA ALA A 196 18.01 -3.26 11.37
C ALA A 196 18.56 -3.53 9.96
N GLU A 197 17.98 -4.48 9.23
CA GLU A 197 18.35 -4.75 7.83
C GLU A 197 18.04 -3.56 6.92
N ALA A 198 16.85 -2.97 7.05
CA ALA A 198 16.46 -1.80 6.27
C ALA A 198 17.36 -0.58 6.58
N GLU A 199 17.78 -0.40 7.83
CA GLU A 199 18.73 0.64 8.23
C GLU A 199 20.11 0.41 7.61
N ARG A 200 20.66 -0.80 7.70
CA ARG A 200 21.93 -1.17 7.05
C ARG A 200 21.86 -0.98 5.53
N MET A 201 20.74 -1.34 4.90
CA MET A 201 20.54 -1.15 3.46
C MET A 201 20.50 0.34 3.10
N ARG A 202 19.85 1.16 3.94
CA ARG A 202 19.82 2.62 3.77
C ARG A 202 21.21 3.24 3.92
N GLU A 203 22.01 2.78 4.88
CA GLU A 203 23.40 3.21 5.06
C GLU A 203 24.27 2.83 3.87
N GLN A 204 24.20 1.57 3.40
CA GLN A 204 24.92 1.13 2.20
C GLN A 204 24.53 1.94 0.95
N MET A 205 23.24 2.25 0.79
CA MET A 205 22.80 3.15 -0.28
C MET A 205 23.36 4.56 -0.10
N ARG A 206 23.29 5.12 1.11
CA ARG A 206 23.85 6.45 1.41
C ARG A 206 25.35 6.50 1.10
N GLU A 207 26.11 5.48 1.46
CA GLU A 207 27.53 5.37 1.14
C GLU A 207 27.78 5.26 -0.36
N ARG A 208 27.00 4.45 -1.08
CA ARG A 208 27.11 4.33 -2.55
C ARG A 208 26.81 5.66 -3.25
N PHE A 209 25.78 6.38 -2.82
CA PHE A 209 25.43 7.70 -3.37
C PHE A 209 26.45 8.77 -2.98
N ASN A 210 26.98 8.75 -1.75
CA ASN A 210 28.01 9.69 -1.32
C ASN A 210 29.37 9.43 -1.99
N ARG A 211 29.71 8.16 -2.23
CA ARG A 211 30.94 7.75 -2.93
C ARG A 211 30.84 7.89 -4.45
N GLY A 212 29.64 7.78 -5.03
CA GLY A 212 29.38 7.91 -6.47
C GLY A 212 28.89 9.29 -6.94
N GLY A 213 28.49 10.17 -6.03
CA GLY A 213 27.91 11.49 -6.35
C GLY A 213 28.90 12.64 -6.49
N GLY A 214 30.20 12.39 -6.29
CA GLY A 214 31.24 13.43 -6.29
C GLY A 214 31.90 13.72 -7.65
N GLN A 215 31.70 12.90 -8.69
CA GLN A 215 32.52 13.03 -9.91
C GLN A 215 31.86 12.42 -11.15
N GLY A 216 30.74 12.97 -11.63
CA GLY A 216 30.13 12.42 -12.86
C GLY A 216 29.02 13.22 -13.56
N GLY A 217 28.73 14.47 -13.15
CA GLY A 217 27.57 15.21 -13.67
C GLY A 217 27.84 16.63 -14.21
N GLY A 218 29.11 17.03 -14.35
CA GLY A 218 29.50 18.34 -14.89
C GLY A 218 29.86 18.34 -16.38
N GLY A 219 29.50 17.27 -17.12
CA GLY A 219 29.91 17.06 -18.51
C GLY A 219 28.82 17.36 -19.53
N ALA A 220 28.13 18.50 -19.46
CA ALA A 220 27.29 18.97 -20.56
C ALA A 220 27.09 20.49 -20.47
N GLY A 221 27.83 21.24 -21.28
CA GLY A 221 27.51 22.65 -21.55
C GLY A 221 28.70 23.58 -21.67
N GLY A 222 29.57 23.35 -22.67
CA GLY A 222 30.65 24.30 -22.95
C GLY A 222 31.36 24.09 -24.29
N GLY A 223 30.69 23.48 -25.27
CA GLY A 223 31.23 23.30 -26.62
C GLY A 223 30.68 24.36 -27.57
N ALA A 224 31.47 25.40 -27.79
CA ALA A 224 31.66 26.18 -29.02
C ALA A 224 30.47 26.41 -29.97
N ARG A 225 30.16 27.69 -30.20
CA ARG A 225 29.96 28.24 -31.56
C ARG A 225 30.30 29.73 -31.56
N GLY A 226 31.56 30.02 -31.87
CA GLY A 226 31.94 31.31 -32.43
C GLY A 226 31.58 31.34 -33.91
N ASN A 227 31.07 32.49 -34.37
CA ASN A 227 31.15 32.91 -35.76
C ASN A 227 30.96 34.44 -35.82
N GLN A 228 32.07 35.16 -35.92
CA GLN A 228 32.25 36.43 -36.66
C GLN A 228 33.71 36.85 -36.59
#